data_AF-A0A9D7EVI1-F1
#
_entry.id   AF-A0A9D7EVI1-F1
#
_cell.length_a   1.000
_cell.length_b   1.000
_cell.length_c   1.000
_cell.angle_alpha   90.00
_cell.angle_beta   90.00
_cell.angle_gamma   90.00
#
_symmetry.space_group_name_H-M   'P 1'
#
loop_
_entity.id
_entity.type
_entity.pdbx_description
1 polymer ?
#
loop_
_entity_poly.entity_id
_entity_poly.type
_entity_poly.pdbx_seq_one_letter_code
_entity_poly.pdbx_strand_id
1 'polypeptide(L)'
;MGYWEPTDSTNGTTGVACISGAPVQRMMMNEIHLLSLMNAEPNKPMVYYSGAAWDRAGVITSADKWFEYLKDFRQKLKFSLEITVNKK
;
A
#
# COMPACT_ATOMS: atom_id res chain seq x y z
N MET A 1 1.64 -5.09 0.46
CA MET A 1 1.42 -5.42 1.87
C MET A 1 0.52 -4.35 2.46
N GLY A 2 -0.54 -4.73 3.17
CA GLY A 2 -1.41 -3.82 3.91
C GLY A 2 -1.73 -4.43 5.26
N TYR A 3 -1.92 -3.57 6.25
CA TYR A 3 -2.29 -3.94 7.61
C TYR A 3 -3.35 -2.98 8.12
N TRP A 4 -4.32 -3.50 8.86
CA TRP A 4 -5.29 -2.73 9.62
C TRP A 4 -5.01 -3.01 11.09
N GLU A 5 -4.65 -1.97 11.84
CA GLU A 5 -4.18 -2.12 13.20
C GLU A 5 -5.33 -2.53 14.15
N PRO A 6 -5.02 -3.07 15.34
CA PRO A 6 -6.03 -3.23 16.37
C PRO A 6 -6.65 -1.87 16.72
N THR A 7 -7.96 -1.85 16.96
CA THR A 7 -8.65 -0.62 17.32
C THR A 7 -8.24 -0.14 18.71
N ASP A 8 -7.77 1.10 18.78
CA ASP A 8 -7.64 1.82 20.04
C ASP A 8 -8.98 2.50 20.36
N SER A 9 -9.47 2.31 21.59
CA SER A 9 -10.77 2.85 22.01
C SER A 9 -10.79 4.38 22.00
N THR A 10 -9.65 5.03 22.22
CA THR A 10 -9.54 6.48 22.35
C THR A 10 -9.17 7.16 21.06
N ASN A 11 -8.45 6.50 20.17
CA ASN A 11 -7.86 7.09 18.96
C ASN A 11 -8.39 6.47 17.66
N GLY A 12 -9.14 5.37 17.71
CA GLY A 12 -9.64 4.67 16.52
C GLY A 12 -8.62 3.69 15.96
N THR A 13 -8.71 3.42 14.67
CA THR A 13 -7.83 2.50 13.97
C THR A 13 -7.11 3.15 12.81
N THR A 14 -5.83 2.82 12.65
CA THR A 14 -5.08 3.15 11.46
C THR A 14 -4.90 1.94 10.55
N GLY A 15 -4.86 2.20 9.25
CA GLY A 15 -4.41 1.26 8.24
C GLY A 15 -3.07 1.73 7.68
N VAL A 16 -2.11 0.83 7.52
CA VAL A 16 -0.80 1.12 6.93
C VAL A 16 -0.47 0.14 5.83
N ALA A 17 0.24 0.60 4.80
CA ALA A 17 0.58 -0.25 3.67
C ALA A 17 1.89 0.16 3.00
N CYS A 18 2.57 -0.86 2.48
CA CYS A 18 3.68 -0.72 1.55
C CYS A 18 3.36 -1.53 0.28
N ILE A 19 3.33 -0.87 -0.87
CA ILE A 19 3.11 -1.49 -2.18
C ILE A 19 4.37 -1.32 -3.01
N SER A 20 4.96 -2.44 -3.44
CA SER A 20 6.12 -2.44 -4.32
C SER A 20 5.70 -2.58 -5.78
N GLY A 21 6.45 -1.93 -6.68
CA GLY A 21 6.37 -2.19 -8.11
C GLY A 21 7.04 -3.52 -8.51
N ALA A 22 7.97 -4.02 -7.70
CA ALA A 22 8.64 -5.31 -7.92
C ALA A 22 7.88 -6.47 -7.25
N PRO A 23 7.99 -7.70 -7.78
CA PRO A 23 7.45 -8.89 -7.11
C PRO A 23 8.03 -9.07 -5.70
N VAL A 24 7.14 -9.29 -4.72
CA VAL A 24 7.54 -9.69 -3.36
C VAL A 24 7.85 -11.18 -3.38
N GLN A 25 9.04 -11.56 -2.93
CA GLN A 25 9.47 -12.95 -2.90
C GLN A 25 8.89 -13.71 -1.71
N ARG A 26 8.94 -13.09 -0.53
CA ARG A 26 8.39 -13.66 0.70
C ARG A 26 7.94 -12.56 1.63
N MET A 27 6.88 -12.85 2.37
CA MET A 27 6.47 -12.08 3.54
C MET A 27 7.12 -12.72 4.76
N MET A 28 7.62 -11.89 5.68
CA MET A 28 8.20 -12.33 6.95
C MET A 28 7.53 -11.58 8.08
N MET A 29 7.35 -12.23 9.21
CA MET A 29 6.78 -11.60 10.40
C MET A 29 7.63 -12.01 11.60
N ASN A 30 7.99 -11.04 12.42
CA ASN A 30 8.45 -11.28 13.79
C ASN A 30 7.44 -10.63 14.75
N GLU A 31 7.70 -10.68 16.07
CA GLU A 31 6.75 -10.22 17.09
C GLU A 31 6.34 -8.74 16.94
N ILE A 32 7.14 -7.91 16.27
CA ILE A 32 6.93 -6.45 16.19
C ILE A 32 6.89 -5.90 14.76
N HIS A 33 7.24 -6.70 13.75
CA HIS A 33 7.41 -6.24 12.38
C HIS A 33 6.84 -7.22 11.35
N LEU A 34 6.14 -6.66 10.37
CA LEU A 34 5.76 -7.33 9.14
C LEU A 34 6.64 -6.80 8.00
N LEU A 35 7.34 -7.69 7.33
CA LEU A 35 8.37 -7.37 6.33
C LEU A 35 8.02 -8.01 4.98
N SER A 36 8.31 -7.29 3.90
CA SER A 36 8.26 -7.79 2.53
C SER A 36 9.68 -7.90 1.97
N LEU A 37 10.15 -9.11 1.66
CA LEU A 37 11.45 -9.31 1.02
C LEU A 37 11.32 -9.20 -0.50
N MET A 38 12.24 -8.45 -1.11
CA MET A 38 12.32 -8.21 -2.55
C MET A 38 13.78 -8.25 -2.99
N ASN A 39 14.00 -8.60 -4.25
CA ASN A 39 15.31 -8.44 -4.88
C ASN A 39 15.41 -7.04 -5.50
N ALA A 40 16.52 -6.36 -5.23
CA ALA A 40 16.92 -5.18 -5.97
C ALA A 40 17.83 -5.59 -7.15
N GLU A 41 17.64 -4.96 -8.30
CA GLU A 41 18.49 -5.17 -9.46
C GLU A 41 19.54 -4.04 -9.56
N PRO A 42 20.82 -4.35 -9.86
CA PRO A 42 21.84 -3.33 -10.06
C PRO A 42 21.43 -2.32 -11.12
N ASN A 43 21.70 -1.04 -10.85
CA ASN A 43 21.41 0.08 -11.75
C ASN A 43 19.93 0.26 -12.12
N LYS A 44 19.00 -0.36 -11.39
CA LYS A 44 17.56 -0.12 -11.53
C LYS A 44 16.99 0.47 -10.24
N PRO A 45 16.10 1.48 -10.32
CA PRO A 45 15.47 2.02 -9.13
C PRO A 45 14.52 0.99 -8.50
N MET A 46 14.58 0.86 -7.18
CA MET A 46 13.56 0.13 -6.41
C MET A 46 12.45 1.10 -6.01
N VAL A 47 11.31 1.00 -6.69
CA VAL A 47 10.15 1.88 -6.46
C VAL A 47 9.14 1.19 -5.55
N TYR A 48 8.77 1.87 -4.47
CA TYR A 48 7.69 1.46 -3.57
C TYR A 48 6.88 2.66 -3.12
N TYR A 49 5.64 2.40 -2.71
CA TYR A 49 4.70 3.39 -2.21
C TYR A 49 4.33 3.03 -0.79
N SER A 50 4.32 4.02 0.10
CA SER A 50 3.81 3.90 1.46
C SER A 50 2.56 4.74 1.61
N GLY A 51 1.58 4.25 2.37
CA GLY A 51 0.33 4.94 2.61
C GLY A 51 -0.28 4.59 3.95
N ALA A 52 -1.08 5.51 4.47
CA ALA A 52 -1.80 5.35 5.72
C ALA A 52 -3.24 5.85 5.59
N ALA A 53 -4.13 5.28 6.41
CA ALA A 53 -5.50 5.69 6.60
C ALA A 53 -5.82 5.76 8.09
N TRP A 54 -6.77 6.62 8.47
CA TRP A 54 -7.28 6.71 9.83
C TRP A 54 -8.81 6.70 9.78
N ASP A 55 -9.42 5.77 10.50
CA ASP A 55 -10.88 5.59 10.46
C ASP A 55 -11.65 6.85 10.86
N ARG A 56 -11.14 7.64 11.81
CA ARG A 56 -11.75 8.90 12.25
C ARG A 56 -11.62 10.04 11.25
N ALA A 57 -10.79 9.89 10.21
CA ALA A 57 -10.79 10.84 9.09
C ALA A 57 -12.04 10.68 8.21
N GLY A 58 -12.83 9.62 8.40
CA GLY A 58 -14.15 9.45 7.77
C GLY A 58 -14.14 8.94 6.31
N VAL A 59 -12.96 8.77 5.70
CA VAL A 59 -12.84 8.32 4.30
C VAL A 59 -12.76 6.78 4.21
N ILE A 60 -11.74 6.19 4.83
CA ILE A 60 -11.55 4.74 4.92
C ILE A 60 -11.74 4.34 6.38
N THR A 61 -12.90 3.76 6.67
CA THR A 61 -13.42 3.59 8.04
C THR A 61 -13.40 2.14 8.54
N SER A 62 -12.81 1.22 7.79
CA SER A 62 -12.84 -0.22 8.09
C SER A 62 -11.72 -0.96 7.34
N ALA A 63 -11.33 -2.12 7.86
CA ALA A 63 -10.36 -3.02 7.22
C ALA A 63 -10.74 -3.37 5.77
N ASP A 64 -12.00 -3.71 5.49
CA ASP A 64 -12.44 -4.11 4.14
C ASP A 64 -12.24 -2.98 3.13
N LYS A 65 -12.74 -1.77 3.44
CA LYS A 65 -12.49 -0.56 2.63
C LYS A 65 -11.01 -0.27 2.44
N TRP A 66 -10.18 -0.52 3.46
CA TRP A 66 -8.73 -0.33 3.35
C TRP A 66 -8.12 -1.30 2.34
N PHE A 67 -8.43 -2.58 2.43
CA PHE A 67 -7.90 -3.58 1.51
C PHE A 67 -8.45 -3.44 0.09
N GLU A 68 -9.70 -3.00 -0.06
CA GLU A 68 -10.28 -2.64 -1.35
C GLU A 68 -9.52 -1.48 -2.00
N TYR A 69 -9.30 -0.39 -1.26
CA TYR A 69 -8.50 0.74 -1.73
C TYR A 69 -7.10 0.32 -2.17
N LEU A 70 -6.40 -0.51 -1.38
CA LEU A 70 -5.06 -0.99 -1.73
C LEU A 70 -5.05 -1.86 -2.99
N LYS A 71 -6.08 -2.68 -3.18
CA LYS A 71 -6.24 -3.51 -4.39
C LYS A 71 -6.42 -2.62 -5.61
N ASP A 72 -7.29 -1.63 -5.53
CA ASP A 72 -7.56 -0.68 -6.61
C ASP A 72 -6.34 0.18 -6.93
N PHE A 73 -5.63 0.66 -5.90
CA PHE A 73 -4.40 1.40 -6.08
C PHE A 73 -3.33 0.55 -6.79
N ARG A 74 -3.16 -0.72 -6.40
CA ARG A 74 -2.24 -1.64 -7.09
C ARG A 74 -2.66 -1.89 -8.55
N GLN A 75 -3.95 -1.97 -8.84
CA GLN A 75 -4.43 -2.11 -10.22
C GLN A 75 -4.11 -0.88 -11.06
N LYS A 76 -4.31 0.34 -10.52
CA LYS A 76 -3.93 1.60 -11.19
C LYS A 76 -2.43 1.67 -11.48
N LEU A 77 -1.59 1.20 -10.57
CA LEU A 77 -0.14 1.10 -10.82
C LEU A 77 0.21 0.11 -11.92
N LYS A 78 -0.49 -1.01 -12.02
CA LYS A 78 -0.26 -2.03 -13.06
C LYS A 78 -0.74 -1.58 -14.44
N PHE A 79 -1.82 -0.81 -14.49
CA PHE A 79 -2.46 -0.34 -15.71
C PHE A 79 -2.44 1.19 -15.74
N SER A 80 -1.25 1.78 -15.76
CA SER A 80 -1.08 3.22 -15.81
C SER A 80 -1.64 3.79 -17.11
N LEU A 81 -2.46 4.83 -17.01
CA LEU A 81 -2.96 5.57 -18.17
C LEU A 81 -1.84 6.42 -18.78
N GLU A 82 -1.50 6.17 -20.03
CA GLU A 82 -0.65 7.06 -20.83
C GLU A 82 -1.55 8.08 -21.55
N ILE A 83 -1.32 9.37 -21.28
CA ILE A 83 -2.08 10.45 -21.91
C ILE A 83 -1.15 11.23 -22.84
N THR A 84 -1.46 11.23 -24.14
CA THR A 84 -0.80 12.09 -25.13
C THR A 84 -1.61 13.36 -25.32
N VAL A 85 -1.08 14.51 -24.91
CA VAL A 85 -1.71 15.80 -25.16
C VAL A 85 -1.18 16.37 -26.48
N ASN A 86 -2.05 16.39 -27.50
CA ASN A 86 -1.74 17.08 -28.75
C ASN A 86 -2.01 18.57 -28.58
N LYS A 87 -0.97 19.40 -28.73
CA LYS A 87 -1.12 20.86 -28.80
C LYS A 87 -1.78 21.21 -30.14
N LYS A 88 -2.79 22.10 -30.08
CA LYS A 88 -3.33 22.78 -31.25
C LYS A 88 -2.39 23.88 -31.71
#